data_AF-A0A538HSQ4-F1
#
_entry.id   AF-A0A538HSQ4-F1
#
_cell.length_a   1.000
_cell.length_b   1.000
_cell.length_c   1.000
_cell.angle_alpha   90.00
_cell.angle_beta   90.00
_cell.angle_gamma   90.00
#
_symmetry.space_group_name_H-M   'P 1'
#
loop_
_entity.id
_entity.type
_entity.pdbx_description
1 polymer ?
#
loop_
_entity_poly.entity_id
_entity_poly.type
_entity_poly.pdbx_seq_one_letter_code
_entity_poly.pdbx_strand_id
1 'polypeptide(L)' 'MTCRELVELVTEYLEGALAPHEHARFEEHVTTCPSCQAHIDQMRRTIAVLGRLPEELLPESAEHDLLEAFRGWRPS' A
#
# COMPACT_ATOMS: atom_id res chain seq x y z
N MET A 1 3.90 13.54 15.47
CA MET A 1 2.47 13.18 15.42
C MET A 1 2.14 12.29 16.60
N THR A 2 0.86 12.21 16.98
CA THR A 2 0.37 11.27 17.99
C THR A 2 0.06 9.91 17.38
N CYS A 3 -0.05 8.86 18.20
CA CYS A 3 -0.49 7.55 17.71
C CYS A 3 -1.90 7.62 17.07
N ARG A 4 -2.77 8.51 17.57
CA ARG A 4 -4.11 8.70 17.03
C ARG A 4 -4.07 9.26 15.60
N GLU A 5 -3.31 10.34 15.41
CA GLU A 5 -3.10 10.94 14.08
C GLU A 5 -2.50 9.91 13.11
N LEU A 6 -1.57 9.07 13.57
CA LEU A 6 -1.00 8.00 12.74
C LEU A 6 -2.04 6.98 12.31
N VAL A 7 -2.88 6.50 13.24
CA VAL A 7 -3.95 5.54 12.93
C VAL A 7 -4.97 6.14 11.96
N GLU A 8 -5.25 7.44 12.07
CA GLU A 8 -6.13 8.16 11.15
C GLU A 8 -5.52 8.28 9.74
N LEU A 9 -4.19 8.36 9.62
CA LEU A 9 -3.46 8.52 8.35
C LEU A 9 -2.92 7.21 7.75
N VAL A 10 -3.15 6.06 8.38
CA VAL A 10 -2.50 4.80 8.01
C VAL A 10 -2.89 4.33 6.61
N THR A 11 -4.12 4.62 6.19
CA THR A 11 -4.63 4.25 4.85
C THR A 11 -3.93 5.06 3.78
N GLU A 12 -3.92 6.39 3.92
CA GLU A 12 -3.25 7.31 2.99
C GLU A 12 -1.74 7.03 2.93
N TYR A 13 -1.13 6.63 4.04
CA TYR A 13 0.27 6.19 4.06
C TYR A 13 0.47 4.93 3.20
N LEU A 14 -0.36 3.89 3.40
CA LEU A 14 -0.25 2.63 2.67
C LEU A 14 -0.59 2.76 1.18
N GLU A 15 -1.42 3.75 0.82
CA GLU A 15 -1.78 4.08 -0.56
C GLU A 15 -0.82 5.07 -1.22
N GLY A 16 0.17 5.61 -0.49
CA GLY A 16 1.13 6.58 -1.01
C GLY A 16 0.52 7.96 -1.28
N ALA A 17 -0.59 8.30 -0.62
CA ALA A 17 -1.36 9.52 -0.82
C ALA A 17 -1.00 10.68 0.14
N LEU A 18 -0.10 10.45 1.11
CA LEU A 18 0.35 11.49 2.04
C LEU A 18 1.18 12.58 1.35
N ALA A 19 0.99 13.82 1.76
CA ALA A 19 1.91 14.89 1.38
C ALA A 19 3.33 14.60 1.93
N PRO A 20 4.42 15.04 1.26
CA PRO A 20 5.79 14.66 1.63
C PRO A 20 6.15 14.99 3.09
N HIS A 21 5.66 16.11 3.61
CA HIS A 21 5.91 16.53 4.98
C HIS A 21 5.16 15.67 6.02
N GLU A 22 3.99 15.14 5.68
CA GLU A 22 3.23 14.23 6.54
C GLU A 22 3.85 12.84 6.52
N HIS A 23 4.27 12.37 5.34
CA HIS A 23 4.99 11.11 5.19
C HIS A 23 6.26 11.09 6.06
N ALA A 24 7.05 12.17 6.06
CA ALA A 24 8.25 12.26 6.89
C ALA A 24 7.93 12.19 8.40
N ARG A 25 6.91 12.92 8.87
CA ARG A 25 6.46 12.88 10.28
C ARG A 25 5.89 11.50 10.64
N PHE A 26 5.26 10.81 9.69
CA PHE A 26 4.72 9.46 9.85
C PHE A 26 5.84 8.47 10.09
N GLU A 27 6.82 8.44 9.20
CA GLU A 27 8.00 7.57 9.33
C GLU A 27 8.77 7.83 10.63
N GLU A 28 9.00 9.10 10.99
CA GLU A 28 9.66 9.46 12.26
C GLU A 28 8.93 8.86 13.47
N HIS A 29 7.60 8.94 13.51
CA HIS A 29 6.83 8.36 14.60
C HIS A 29 6.91 6.83 14.60
N VAL A 30 6.78 6.19 13.43
CA VAL A 30 6.86 4.72 13.31
C VAL A 30 8.19 4.20 13.81
N THR A 31 9.31 4.86 13.48
CA THR A 31 10.64 4.42 13.93
C THR A 31 10.80 4.41 15.46
N THR A 32 10.05 5.25 16.17
CA THR A 32 10.18 5.42 17.64
C THR A 32 9.05 4.77 18.45
N CYS A 33 7.98 4.30 17.80
CA CYS A 33 6.79 3.80 18.48
C CYS A 33 6.46 2.33 18.11
N PRO A 34 6.80 1.34 18.97
CA PRO A 34 6.57 -0.07 18.69
C PRO A 34 5.10 -0.45 18.47
N SER A 35 4.16 0.21 19.15
CA SER A 35 2.72 -0.06 18.96
C SER A 35 2.23 0.35 17.58
N CYS A 36 2.73 1.47 17.06
CA CYS A 36 2.41 1.93 15.71
C CYS A 36 3.08 1.08 14.62
N GLN A 37 4.29 0.57 14.86
CA GLN A 37 4.89 -0.45 13.99
C GLN A 37 4.00 -1.69 13.89
N ALA A 38 3.57 -2.23 15.03
CA ALA A 38 2.68 -3.39 15.08
C ALA A 38 1.32 -3.11 14.41
N HIS A 39 0.79 -1.89 14.55
CA HIS A 39 -0.45 -1.49 13.88
C HIS A 39 -0.32 -1.52 12.35
N ILE A 40 0.77 -0.98 11.81
CA ILE A 40 1.03 -1.00 10.36
C ILE A 40 1.17 -2.44 9.85
N ASP A 41 1.90 -3.29 10.59
CA ASP A 41 2.04 -4.70 10.24
C ASP A 41 0.71 -5.44 10.25
N GLN A 42 -0.18 -5.13 11.21
CA GLN A 42 -1.54 -5.64 11.22
C GLN A 42 -2.32 -5.20 9.98
N MET A 43 -2.29 -3.91 9.63
CA MET A 43 -2.99 -3.38 8.46
C MET A 43 -2.49 -4.04 7.17
N ARG A 44 -1.18 -4.18 7.00
CA ARG A 44 -0.58 -4.90 5.85
C ARG A 44 -1.04 -6.35 5.75
N ARG A 45 -1.15 -7.06 6.89
CA ARG A 45 -1.68 -8.43 6.92
C ARG A 45 -3.15 -8.49 6.53
N THR A 46 -3.97 -7.56 7.03
CA THR A 46 -5.38 -7.46 6.65
C THR A 46 -5.52 -7.27 5.14
N ILE A 47 -4.76 -6.34 4.55
CA ILE A 47 -4.73 -6.12 3.09
C ILE A 47 -4.33 -7.39 2.36
N ALA A 48 -3.26 -8.07 2.78
CA ALA A 48 -2.80 -9.30 2.14
C ALA A 48 -3.79 -10.48 2.28
N VAL A 49 -4.63 -10.51 3.31
CA VAL A 49 -5.70 -11.52 3.46
C VAL A 49 -6.87 -11.17 2.55
N LEU A 50 -7.30 -9.91 2.52
CA LEU A 50 -8.43 -9.47 1.70
C LEU A 50 -8.09 -9.49 0.20
N GLY A 51 -6.87 -9.14 -0.19
CA GLY A 51 -6.40 -9.23 -1.59
C GLY A 51 -6.21 -10.67 -2.10
N ARG A 52 -6.42 -11.68 -1.25
CA ARG A 52 -6.48 -13.11 -1.66
C ARG A 52 -7.90 -13.63 -1.84
N LEU A 53 -8.90 -12.82 -1.52
CA LEU A 53 -10.25 -13.11 -2.00
C LEU A 53 -10.20 -13.12 -3.52
N PRO A 54 -10.93 -14.03 -4.20
CA PRO A 54 -10.95 -14.05 -5.65
C PRO A 54 -11.45 -12.68 -6.13
N GLU A 55 -10.52 -11.84 -6.59
CA GLU A 55 -10.81 -10.83 -7.59
C GLU A 55 -11.60 -11.53 -8.68
N GLU A 56 -12.68 -10.92 -9.15
CA GLU A 56 -13.43 -11.41 -10.30
C GLU A 56 -12.43 -11.94 -11.32
N LEU A 57 -12.45 -13.27 -11.51
CA LEU A 57 -11.37 -14.00 -12.17
C LEU A 57 -10.98 -13.23 -13.42
N LEU A 58 -9.77 -12.67 -13.42
CA LEU A 58 -9.24 -12.01 -14.60
C LEU A 58 -9.41 -13.00 -15.76
N PRO A 59 -9.87 -12.53 -16.94
CA PRO A 59 -9.97 -13.40 -18.10
C PRO A 59 -8.67 -14.16 -18.28
N GLU A 60 -8.73 -15.44 -18.66
CA GLU A 60 -7.53 -16.26 -18.89
C GLU A 60 -6.58 -15.60 -19.93
N SER A 61 -7.11 -14.73 -20.80
CA SER A 61 -6.32 -13.95 -21.78
C SER A 61 -5.59 -12.75 -21.19
N ALA A 62 -5.92 -12.29 -19.98
CA ALA A 62 -5.44 -11.01 -19.45
C ALA A 62 -3.90 -10.93 -19.40
N GLU A 63 -3.23 -12.01 -19.03
CA GLU A 63 -1.77 -12.08 -19.06
C GLU A 63 -1.22 -11.91 -20.48
N HIS A 64 -1.81 -12.61 -21.46
CA HIS A 64 -1.40 -12.52 -22.86
C HIS A 64 -1.58 -11.10 -23.41
N ASP A 65 -2.73 -10.50 -23.14
CA ASP A 65 -3.09 -9.15 -23.60
C ASP A 65 -2.15 -8.09 -23.00
N LEU A 66 -1.81 -8.20 -21.72
CA LEU A 66 -0.84 -7.33 -21.06
C LEU A 66 0.56 -7.49 -21.68
N LEU A 67 1.03 -8.72 -21.86
CA LEU A 67 2.34 -8.97 -22.45
C LEU A 67 2.44 -8.45 -23.88
N GLU A 68 1.40 -8.61 -24.70
CA GLU A 68 1.32 -8.01 -26.04
C GLU A 68 1.42 -6.48 -25.98
N ALA A 69 0.65 -5.84 -25.09
CA ALA A 69 0.66 -4.39 -24.94
C ALA A 69 2.04 -3.83 -24.54
N PHE A 70 2.78 -4.54 -23.68
CA PHE A 70 4.09 -4.09 -23.22
C PHE A 70 5.26 -4.43 -24.18
N ARG A 71 5.08 -5.28 -25.19
CA ARG A 71 6.17 -5.65 -26.15
C ARG A 71 6.77 -4.46 -26.90
N GLY A 72 6.00 -3.39 -27.13
CA GLY A 72 6.46 -2.17 -27.82
C GLY A 72 6.85 -1.03 -26.88
N TRP A 73 6.78 -1.25 -25.56
CA TRP A 73 6.91 -0.16 -24.59
C TRP A 73 8.37 0.31 -24.48
N ARG A 74 8.58 1.60 -24.78
CA ARG A 74 9.82 2.32 -24.47
C ARG A 74 9.55 3.19 -23.25
N PRO A 75 10.20 2.94 -22.10
CA PRO A 75 10.13 3.86 -20.98
C PRO A 75 10.78 5.19 -21.39
N SER A 76 10.08 6.30 -21.17
CA SER A 76 10.55 7.67 -21.36
C SER A 76 11.50 8.09 -20.25
#